data_AF-A0A969KQY1-F1
#
_entry.id   AF-A0A969KQY1-F1
#
_cell.length_a   1.000
_cell.length_b   1.000
_cell.length_c   1.000
_cell.angle_alpha   90.00
_cell.angle_beta   90.00
_cell.angle_gamma   90.00
#
_symmetry.space_group_name_H-M   'P 1'
#
loop_
_entity.id
_entity.type
_entity.pdbx_description
1 polymer ?
#
loop_
_entity_poly.entity_id
_entity_poly.type
_entity_poly.pdbx_seq_one_letter_code
_entity_poly.pdbx_strand_id
1 'polypeptide(L)'
;MAEPEKTAPADSTSSGLAAEIITTGSEILLGEIVDTNAAWIAQQLRDAGVNLYFKTTVGDNEARVRSVLELSLSRSDVLIVTGGLGPTVDDITRNAIAAATHRPLLLHPGALETLQHASSVSACK
;
A
#
# COMPACT_ATOMS: atom_id res chain seq x y z
N MET A 1 27.84 17.56 -10.77
CA MET A 1 26.40 17.21 -10.66
C MET A 1 26.06 17.26 -9.19
N ALA A 2 25.32 18.27 -8.75
CA ALA A 2 24.88 18.36 -7.36
C ALA A 2 23.77 17.32 -7.13
N GLU A 3 23.88 16.54 -6.06
CA GLU A 3 22.78 15.65 -5.65
C GLU A 3 21.56 16.49 -5.26
N PRO A 4 20.33 16.07 -5.62
CA PRO A 4 19.14 16.75 -5.15
C PRO A 4 19.12 16.70 -3.62
N GLU A 5 18.90 17.86 -3.01
CA GLU A 5 18.85 18.06 -1.56
C GLU A 5 17.85 17.06 -0.95
N LYS A 6 18.38 16.07 -0.23
CA LYS A 6 17.61 14.99 0.39
C LYS A 6 17.01 15.52 1.69
N THR A 7 16.02 16.40 1.57
CA THR A 7 15.36 17.00 2.74
C THR A 7 14.53 15.93 3.43
N ALA A 8 14.91 15.59 4.66
CA ALA A 8 14.05 14.85 5.59
C ALA A 8 12.73 15.63 5.79
N PRO A 9 11.59 14.96 6.06
CA PRO A 9 10.35 15.66 6.30
C PRO A 9 10.53 16.64 7.47
N ALA A 10 10.19 17.90 7.24
CA ALA A 10 10.36 18.97 8.21
C ALA A 10 9.44 18.70 9.42
N ASP A 11 10.02 18.69 10.62
CA ASP A 11 9.30 18.46 11.88
C ASP A 11 8.58 19.72 12.40
N SER A 12 8.34 20.70 11.52
CA SER A 12 7.80 22.01 11.89
C SER A 12 6.33 22.11 11.52
N THR A 13 5.46 21.83 12.50
CA THR A 13 4.19 22.53 12.83
C THR A 13 3.30 23.12 11.72
N SER A 14 3.40 22.67 10.48
CA SER A 14 2.40 22.91 9.45
C SER A 14 1.38 21.78 9.51
N SER A 15 0.09 22.12 9.46
CA SER A 15 -1.02 21.18 9.35
C SER A 15 -1.02 20.45 7.99
N GLY A 16 0.09 19.83 7.63
CA GLY A 16 0.31 19.13 6.38
C GLY A 16 -0.12 17.68 6.51
N LEU A 17 -0.83 17.18 5.48
CA LEU A 17 -1.32 15.80 5.40
C LEU A 17 -0.15 14.81 5.55
N ALA A 18 -0.27 13.88 6.49
CA ALA A 18 0.71 12.83 6.75
C ALA A 18 0.27 11.51 6.11
N ALA A 19 1.13 10.95 5.24
CA ALA A 19 0.93 9.66 4.62
C ALA A 19 1.91 8.61 5.14
N GLU A 20 1.51 7.34 5.05
CA GLU A 20 2.36 6.17 5.26
C GLU A 20 2.16 5.17 4.12
N ILE A 21 3.26 4.57 3.67
CA ILE A 21 3.25 3.51 2.65
C ILE A 21 3.45 2.16 3.35
N ILE A 22 2.60 1.19 3.03
CA ILE A 22 2.69 -0.18 3.51
C ILE A 22 2.83 -1.11 2.30
N THR A 23 3.96 -1.81 2.20
CA THR A 23 4.20 -2.82 1.18
C THR A 23 4.02 -4.20 1.78
N THR A 24 3.10 -5.00 1.23
CA THR A 24 2.93 -6.41 1.57
C THR A 24 3.59 -7.27 0.50
N GLY A 25 4.36 -8.27 0.90
CA GLY A 25 5.01 -9.22 -0.02
C GLY A 25 6.27 -9.79 0.61
N SER A 26 6.32 -11.12 0.72
CA SER A 26 7.46 -11.84 1.30
C SER A 26 8.73 -11.67 0.47
N GLU A 27 8.60 -11.63 -0.85
CA GLU A 27 9.66 -11.39 -1.82
C GLU A 27 10.28 -10.00 -1.69
N ILE A 28 9.47 -8.99 -1.35
CA ILE A 28 9.95 -7.63 -1.08
C ILE A 28 10.65 -7.60 0.29
N LEU A 29 10.06 -8.23 1.30
CA LEU A 29 10.63 -8.29 2.64
C LEU A 29 11.99 -9.00 2.67
N LEU A 30 12.13 -10.08 1.92
CA LEU A 30 13.36 -10.87 1.81
C LEU A 30 14.41 -10.23 0.89
N GLY A 31 14.05 -9.15 0.19
CA GLY A 31 14.95 -8.44 -0.73
C GLY A 31 15.19 -9.19 -2.04
N GLU A 32 14.35 -10.16 -2.38
CA GLU A 32 14.37 -10.86 -3.67
C GLU A 32 13.95 -9.91 -4.81
N ILE A 33 13.02 -9.00 -4.50
CA ILE A 33 12.57 -7.94 -5.40
C ILE A 33 12.79 -6.58 -4.72
N VAL A 34 13.32 -5.62 -5.48
CA VAL A 34 13.45 -4.23 -5.02
C VAL A 34 12.09 -3.55 -5.05
N ASP A 35 11.70 -2.93 -3.94
CA ASP A 35 10.45 -2.17 -3.83
C ASP A 35 10.49 -0.83 -4.60
N THR A 36 10.32 -0.92 -5.91
CA THR A 36 10.25 0.25 -6.81
C THR A 36 8.93 1.00 -6.67
N ASN A 37 7.84 0.33 -6.30
CA ASN A 37 6.53 0.92 -6.09
C ASN A 37 6.58 1.96 -4.96
N ALA A 38 7.10 1.58 -3.80
CA ALA A 38 7.16 2.49 -2.66
C ALA A 38 8.17 3.62 -2.90
N ALA A 39 9.19 3.42 -3.75
CA ALA A 39 10.08 4.49 -4.18
C ALA A 39 9.36 5.51 -5.08
N TRP A 40 8.61 5.01 -6.08
CA TRP A 40 7.82 5.86 -6.97
C TRP A 40 6.74 6.64 -6.23
N ILE A 41 5.96 5.99 -5.37
CA ILE A 41 4.90 6.64 -4.56
C ILE A 41 5.50 7.72 -3.66
N ALA A 42 6.63 7.45 -3.00
CA ALA A 42 7.29 8.45 -2.15
C ALA A 42 7.71 9.70 -2.93
N GLN A 43 8.15 9.54 -4.19
CA GLN A 43 8.44 10.67 -5.06
C GLN A 43 7.17 11.47 -5.39
N GLN A 44 6.07 10.79 -5.73
CA GLN A 44 4.80 11.46 -6.02
C GLN A 44 4.24 12.21 -4.80
N LEU A 45 4.34 11.63 -3.60
CA LEU A 45 3.90 12.28 -2.36
C LEU A 45 4.72 13.54 -2.06
N ARG A 46 6.05 13.48 -2.20
CA ARG A 46 6.92 14.65 -2.05
C ARG A 46 6.56 15.74 -3.04
N ASP A 47 6.37 15.39 -4.31
CA ASP A 47 6.05 16.36 -5.36
C ASP A 47 4.65 16.99 -5.14
N ALA A 48 3.74 16.27 -4.46
CA ALA A 48 2.45 16.75 -4.01
C ALA A 48 2.47 17.52 -2.67
N GLY A 49 3.63 17.65 -2.00
CA GLY A 49 3.76 18.29 -0.70
C GLY A 49 3.13 17.52 0.46
N VAL A 50 2.94 16.20 0.31
CA VAL A 50 2.43 15.31 1.36
C VAL A 50 3.61 14.76 2.18
N ASN A 51 3.52 14.85 3.50
CA ASN A 51 4.57 14.37 4.38
C ASN A 51 4.55 12.83 4.42
N LEU A 52 5.72 12.21 4.26
CA LEU A 52 5.88 10.75 4.35
C LEU A 52 6.88 10.43 5.46
N TYR A 53 6.35 10.01 6.62
CA TYR A 53 7.18 9.71 7.79
C TYR A 53 7.55 8.24 7.90
N PHE A 54 6.70 7.34 7.40
CA PHE A 54 6.88 5.91 7.51
C PHE A 54 6.71 5.23 6.16
N LYS A 55 7.59 4.27 5.91
CA LYS A 55 7.44 3.22 4.90
C LYS A 55 7.65 1.89 5.60
N THR A 56 6.67 1.01 5.51
CA THR A 56 6.69 -0.28 6.20
C THR A 56 6.59 -1.41 5.18
N THR A 57 7.53 -2.35 5.21
CA THR A 57 7.44 -3.60 4.44
C THR A 57 7.09 -4.74 5.38
N VAL A 58 6.11 -5.55 5.02
CA VAL A 58 5.59 -6.64 5.86
C VAL A 58 5.34 -7.89 5.01
N GLY A 59 5.77 -9.05 5.50
CA GLY A 59 5.56 -10.33 4.81
C GLY A 59 4.12 -10.84 4.94
N ASP A 60 3.74 -11.79 4.10
CA ASP A 60 2.35 -12.22 3.87
C ASP A 60 1.79 -13.05 5.03
N ASN A 61 1.37 -12.35 6.08
CA ASN A 61 0.64 -12.94 7.20
C ASN A 61 -0.46 -11.99 7.64
N GLU A 62 -1.71 -12.44 7.60
CA GLU A 62 -2.88 -11.58 7.81
C GLU A 62 -2.85 -10.84 9.15
N ALA A 63 -2.51 -11.56 10.24
CA ALA A 63 -2.41 -10.95 11.56
C ALA A 63 -1.33 -9.87 11.62
N ARG A 64 -0.17 -10.11 10.99
CA ARG A 64 0.93 -9.15 10.93
C ARG A 64 0.56 -7.92 10.10
N VAL A 65 -0.01 -8.10 8.91
CA VAL A 65 -0.47 -7.01 8.06
C VAL A 65 -1.52 -6.18 8.79
N ARG A 66 -2.48 -6.84 9.46
CA ARG A 66 -3.49 -6.17 10.28
C ARG A 66 -2.87 -5.32 11.39
N SER A 67 -1.90 -5.85 12.16
CA SER A 67 -1.25 -5.08 13.22
C SER A 67 -0.50 -3.86 12.69
N VAL A 68 0.14 -3.97 11.52
CA VAL A 68 0.74 -2.81 10.84
C VAL A 68 -0.32 -1.80 10.47
N LEU A 69 -1.41 -2.22 9.82
CA LEU A 69 -2.52 -1.34 9.45
C LEU A 69 -3.13 -0.60 10.65
N GLU A 70 -3.41 -1.30 11.75
CA GLU A 70 -3.96 -0.71 12.98
C GLU A 70 -3.02 0.36 13.57
N LEU A 71 -1.70 0.10 13.59
CA LEU A 71 -0.72 1.08 14.03
C LEU A 71 -0.66 2.28 13.08
N SER A 72 -0.59 2.04 11.77
CA SER A 72 -0.49 3.11 10.77
C SER A 72 -1.74 4.00 10.76
N LEU A 73 -2.94 3.42 10.94
CA LEU A 73 -4.20 4.16 11.08
C LEU A 73 -4.21 5.11 12.28
N SER A 74 -3.45 4.80 13.34
CA SER A 74 -3.39 5.64 14.54
C SER A 74 -2.49 6.88 14.39
N ARG A 75 -1.62 6.90 13.36
CA ARG A 75 -0.54 7.90 13.23
C ARG A 75 -0.45 8.57 11.86
N SER A 76 -1.33 8.26 10.92
CA SER A 76 -1.28 8.79 9.56
C SER A 76 -2.68 9.15 9.06
N ASP A 77 -2.78 10.25 8.33
CA ASP A 77 -4.03 10.71 7.71
C ASP A 77 -4.36 9.90 6.46
N VAL A 78 -3.32 9.42 5.74
CA VAL A 78 -3.45 8.64 4.51
C VAL A 78 -2.59 7.39 4.57
N LEU A 79 -3.18 6.25 4.24
CA LEU A 79 -2.45 4.99 4.08
C LEU A 79 -2.47 4.56 2.61
N ILE A 80 -1.30 4.26 2.08
CA ILE A 80 -1.14 3.68 0.74
C ILE A 80 -0.60 2.27 0.91
N VAL A 81 -1.43 1.28 0.59
CA VAL A 81 -1.08 -0.13 0.72
C VAL A 81 -0.85 -0.73 -0.67
N THR A 82 0.26 -1.43 -0.87
CA THR A 82 0.60 -2.10 -2.12
C THR A 82 0.93 -3.56 -1.90
N GLY A 83 0.56 -4.43 -2.86
CA GLY A 83 0.76 -5.88 -2.79
C GLY A 83 -0.44 -6.64 -2.24
N GLY A 84 -0.44 -7.98 -2.43
CA GLY A 84 -1.45 -8.88 -1.84
C GLY A 84 -2.89 -8.67 -2.32
N LEU A 85 -3.11 -8.23 -3.57
CA LEU A 85 -4.42 -7.97 -4.17
C LEU A 85 -4.79 -8.92 -5.32
N GLY A 86 -3.95 -9.89 -5.64
CA GLY A 86 -4.21 -10.92 -6.65
C GLY A 86 -5.32 -11.91 -6.25
N PRO A 87 -5.47 -13.00 -7.04
CA PRO A 87 -6.48 -14.03 -6.83
C PRO A 87 -5.99 -15.21 -5.95
N THR A 88 -4.75 -15.18 -5.47
CA THR A 88 -4.15 -16.30 -4.75
C THR A 88 -4.52 -16.27 -3.26
N VAL A 89 -4.28 -17.39 -2.56
CA VAL A 89 -4.57 -17.50 -1.12
C VAL A 89 -3.68 -16.56 -0.30
N ASP A 90 -2.48 -16.25 -0.80
CA ASP A 90 -1.53 -15.35 -0.15
C ASP A 90 -1.86 -13.87 -0.38
N ASP A 91 -2.87 -13.56 -1.21
CA ASP A 91 -3.38 -12.20 -1.43
C ASP A 91 -4.35 -11.76 -0.32
N ILE A 92 -3.76 -11.43 0.83
CA ILE A 92 -4.45 -11.18 2.10
C ILE A 92 -4.82 -9.70 2.35
N THR A 93 -4.40 -8.78 1.49
CA THR A 93 -4.48 -7.32 1.76
C THR A 93 -5.93 -6.85 1.96
N ARG A 94 -6.87 -7.34 1.13
CA ARG A 94 -8.29 -6.97 1.25
C ARG A 94 -8.89 -7.41 2.59
N ASN A 95 -8.55 -8.62 3.04
CA ASN A 95 -9.03 -9.19 4.31
C ASN A 95 -8.45 -8.44 5.50
N ALA A 96 -7.14 -8.17 5.47
CA ALA A 96 -6.46 -7.43 6.51
C ALA A 96 -7.01 -5.99 6.67
N ILE A 97 -7.28 -5.29 5.56
CA ILE A 97 -7.90 -3.96 5.58
C ILE A 97 -9.32 -4.00 6.15
N ALA A 98 -10.14 -4.98 5.73
CA ALA A 98 -11.49 -5.17 6.25
C ALA A 98 -11.46 -5.40 7.78
N ALA A 99 -10.55 -6.24 8.25
CA ALA A 99 -10.37 -6.52 9.68
C ALA A 99 -9.88 -5.29 10.47
N ALA A 100 -8.88 -4.57 9.97
CA ALA A 100 -8.30 -3.39 10.63
C ALA A 100 -9.27 -2.19 10.68
N THR A 101 -10.14 -2.04 9.67
CA THR A 101 -11.14 -0.97 9.63
C THR A 101 -12.47 -1.36 10.26
N HIS A 102 -12.61 -2.61 10.72
CA HIS A 102 -13.86 -3.18 11.24
C HIS A 102 -15.03 -3.07 10.25
N ARG A 103 -14.76 -3.28 8.95
CA ARG A 103 -15.75 -3.19 7.88
C ARG A 103 -15.90 -4.54 7.18
N PRO A 104 -17.13 -4.96 6.82
CA PRO A 104 -17.32 -6.19 6.07
C PRO A 104 -16.78 -6.06 4.64
N LEU A 105 -16.19 -7.15 4.14
CA LEU A 105 -15.82 -7.27 2.73
C LEU A 105 -17.04 -7.75 1.94
N LEU A 106 -17.47 -6.98 0.95
CA LEU A 106 -18.63 -7.29 0.11
C LEU A 106 -18.21 -7.39 -1.35
N LEU A 107 -18.85 -8.32 -2.07
CA LEU A 107 -18.65 -8.46 -3.51
C LEU A 107 -19.23 -7.25 -4.24
N HIS A 108 -18.39 -6.55 -5.00
CA HIS A 108 -18.82 -5.44 -5.83
C HIS A 108 -19.19 -5.91 -7.24
N PRO A 109 -20.46 -5.80 -7.67
CA PRO A 109 -20.91 -6.40 -8.94
C PRO A 109 -20.18 -5.84 -10.16
N GLY A 110 -19.95 -4.53 -10.24
CA GLY A 110 -19.22 -3.93 -11.37
C GLY A 110 -17.73 -4.30 -11.40
N ALA A 111 -17.13 -4.61 -10.24
CA ALA A 111 -15.74 -5.06 -10.19
C ALA A 111 -15.65 -6.51 -10.70
N LEU A 112 -16.62 -7.35 -10.34
CA LEU A 112 -16.74 -8.70 -10.85
C LEU A 112 -16.95 -8.72 -12.38
N GLU A 113 -17.85 -7.89 -12.90
CA GLU A 113 -18.09 -7.77 -14.34
C GLU A 113 -16.82 -7.36 -15.09
N THR A 114 -16.07 -6.39 -14.56
CA THR A 114 -14.78 -5.97 -15.11
C THR A 114 -13.79 -7.12 -15.18
N LEU A 115 -13.68 -7.93 -14.12
CA LEU A 115 -12.80 -9.10 -14.08
C LEU A 115 -13.26 -10.19 -15.05
N GLN A 116 -14.56 -10.47 -15.14
CA GLN A 116 -15.13 -11.45 -16.07
C GLN A 116 -14.89 -11.04 -17.53
N HIS A 117 -15.09 -9.77 -17.86
CA HIS A 117 -14.78 -9.23 -19.18
C HIS A 117 -13.28 -9.37 -19.49
N ALA A 118 -12.39 -8.97 -18.59
CA ALA A 118 -10.95 -9.10 -18.77
C ALA A 118 -10.52 -10.56 -19.02
N SER A 119 -11.07 -11.51 -18.26
CA SER A 119 -10.81 -12.95 -18.45
C SER A 119 -11.32 -13.48 -19.80
N SER A 120 -12.49 -13.02 -20.25
CA SER A 120 -13.08 -13.44 -21.53
C SER A 120 -12.32 -12.89 -22.75
N VAL A 121 -11.75 -11.68 -22.65
CA VAL A 121 -10.94 -11.08 -23.72
C VAL A 121 -9.55 -11.71 -23.78
N SER A 122 -8.97 -12.08 -22.63
CA SER A 122 -7.66 -12.74 -22.58
C SER A 122 -7.67 -14.18 -23.10
N ALA A 123 -8.83 -14.85 -23.12
CA ALA A 123 -9.00 -16.17 -23.74
C ALA A 123 -9.15 -16.12 -25.28
N CYS A 124 -9.27 -14.92 -25.85
CA CYS A 124 -9.43 -14.70 -27.30
C CYS A 124 -8.16 -14.11 -27.97
N LYS A 125 -7.02 -14.14 -27.27
CA LYS A 125 -5.68 -14.00 -27.85
C LYS A 125 -4.93 -15.30 -27.69
#